data_AF-A0A9R1USC7-F1
#
_entry.id   AF-A0A9R1USC7-F1
#
_cell.length_a   1.000
_cell.length_b   1.000
_cell.length_c   1.000
_cell.angle_alpha   90.00
_cell.angle_beta   90.00
_cell.angle_gamma   90.00
#
_symmetry.space_group_name_H-M   'P 1'
#
loop_
_entity.id
_entity.type
_entity.pdbx_description
1 polymer ?
#
loop_
_entity_poly.entity_id
_entity_poly.type
_entity_poly.pdbx_seq_one_letter_code
_entity_poly.pdbx_strand_id
1 'polypeptide(L)'
;MAGSRKPPPLPPPPPSSSPSPSRSPGVSLQPSSPRKNPSKSTKMFRRVRSVFRSFPIITPAACKFPVSLHNHHHDNHHIPGGTRMTGTLFGYRKTRINLAIQENPRCLPVLLLELSMPTGKLLQEMGLGLVRIAMECEKRSGKTKLVDEPIWTMYCNGRKMGYGVKREPTDDDLYVMQLLHAISMGAGVLPTAGDNNTSDNATAVTATAPSTDGELTYMRAHFERVIGSKDSETYYMMNPDGSSGPELSIFFVRV
;
A
#
# COMPACT_ATOMS: atom_id res chain seq x y z
N MET A 1 -10.88 -4.16 -90.61
CA MET A 1 -10.61 -3.02 -89.70
C MET A 1 -11.34 -3.29 -88.39
N ALA A 2 -10.64 -3.81 -87.39
CA ALA A 2 -11.20 -4.08 -86.06
C ALA A 2 -10.79 -2.95 -85.12
N GLY A 3 -11.76 -2.23 -84.56
CA GLY A 3 -11.53 -1.10 -83.65
C GLY A 3 -11.38 -1.55 -82.20
N SER A 4 -10.23 -1.28 -81.60
CA SER A 4 -9.93 -1.56 -80.19
C SER A 4 -10.66 -0.55 -79.27
N ARG A 5 -11.54 -1.03 -78.38
CA ARG A 5 -12.14 -0.22 -77.32
C ARG A 5 -11.24 -0.24 -76.07
N LYS A 6 -10.89 0.96 -75.56
CA LYS A 6 -10.12 1.18 -74.34
C LYS A 6 -11.06 1.08 -73.11
N PRO A 7 -10.67 0.44 -71.99
CA PRO A 7 -11.52 0.38 -70.80
C PRO A 7 -11.50 1.72 -70.02
N PRO A 8 -12.56 2.01 -69.22
CA PRO A 8 -12.67 3.26 -68.47
C PRO A 8 -11.77 3.27 -67.22
N PRO A 9 -11.44 4.46 -66.68
CA PRO A 9 -10.57 4.60 -65.50
C PRO A 9 -11.30 4.24 -64.20
N LEU A 10 -10.55 3.69 -63.25
CA LEU A 10 -11.01 3.31 -61.91
C LEU A 10 -11.30 4.56 -61.03
N PRO A 11 -12.25 4.46 -60.08
CA PRO A 11 -12.57 5.56 -59.17
C PRO A 11 -11.47 5.77 -58.10
N PRO A 12 -11.33 6.99 -57.55
CA PRO A 12 -10.35 7.30 -56.52
C PRO A 12 -10.69 6.65 -55.17
N PRO A 13 -9.68 6.34 -54.34
CA PRO A 13 -9.90 5.77 -53.01
C PRO A 13 -10.54 6.78 -52.04
N PRO A 14 -11.30 6.32 -51.03
CA PRO A 14 -11.91 7.19 -50.04
C PRO A 14 -10.86 7.88 -49.15
N PRO A 15 -11.15 9.07 -48.61
CA PRO A 15 -10.24 9.79 -47.72
C PRO A 15 -10.03 9.01 -46.42
N SER A 16 -8.76 8.95 -45.97
CA SER A 16 -8.37 8.37 -44.70
C SER A 16 -9.02 9.12 -43.54
N SER A 17 -9.84 8.41 -42.77
CA SER A 17 -10.31 8.89 -41.47
C SER A 17 -9.11 9.02 -40.53
N SER A 18 -8.81 10.25 -40.14
CA SER A 18 -7.86 10.57 -39.08
C SER A 18 -8.26 9.85 -37.78
N PRO A 19 -7.32 9.23 -37.06
CA PRO A 19 -7.62 8.66 -35.76
C PRO A 19 -7.89 9.80 -34.76
N SER A 20 -9.10 9.82 -34.22
CA SER A 20 -9.47 10.59 -33.04
C SER A 20 -8.46 10.33 -31.91
N PRO A 21 -8.06 11.35 -31.12
CA PRO A 21 -7.10 11.16 -30.04
C PRO A 21 -7.70 10.19 -29.03
N SER A 22 -6.99 9.09 -28.79
CA SER A 22 -7.23 8.17 -27.69
C SER A 22 -7.18 8.98 -26.40
N ARG A 23 -8.36 9.15 -25.81
CA ARG A 23 -8.54 9.72 -24.49
C ARG A 23 -7.93 8.72 -23.51
N SER A 24 -6.65 8.93 -23.19
CA SER A 24 -6.03 8.28 -22.03
C SER A 24 -6.95 8.55 -20.83
N PRO A 25 -7.35 7.52 -20.06
CA PRO A 25 -8.04 7.81 -18.81
C PRO A 25 -7.01 8.55 -17.95
N GLY A 26 -7.23 9.84 -17.75
CA GLY A 26 -6.52 10.64 -16.77
C GLY A 26 -6.85 10.06 -15.41
N VAL A 27 -6.12 9.04 -15.01
CA VAL A 27 -6.29 8.47 -13.70
C VAL A 27 -5.44 9.32 -12.78
N SER A 28 -6.14 9.92 -11.82
CA SER A 28 -5.61 10.86 -10.84
C SER A 28 -5.76 10.18 -9.49
N LEU A 29 -4.64 9.98 -8.79
CA LEU A 29 -4.67 9.46 -7.43
C LEU A 29 -5.39 10.46 -6.53
N GLN A 30 -6.35 9.99 -5.75
CA GLN A 30 -7.12 10.86 -4.89
C GLN A 30 -6.33 11.17 -3.59
N PRO A 31 -6.36 12.41 -3.08
CA PRO A 31 -5.90 12.68 -1.72
C PRO A 31 -6.62 11.77 -0.70
N SER A 32 -5.89 11.32 0.32
CA SER A 32 -6.47 10.59 1.43
C SER A 32 -7.48 11.46 2.18
N SER A 33 -8.53 10.84 2.71
CA SER A 33 -9.60 11.60 3.36
C SER A 33 -9.13 12.13 4.73
N PRO A 34 -9.34 13.42 5.07
CA PRO A 34 -9.02 13.91 6.40
C PRO A 34 -10.00 13.32 7.42
N ARG A 35 -9.53 12.40 8.28
CA ARG A 35 -10.31 11.94 9.43
C ARG A 35 -10.53 13.11 10.40
N LYS A 36 -11.79 13.54 10.53
CA LYS A 36 -12.23 14.53 11.53
C LYS A 36 -12.01 13.98 12.94
N ASN A 37 -11.09 14.58 13.69
CA ASN A 37 -11.01 14.41 15.14
C ASN A 37 -12.15 15.22 15.79
N PRO A 38 -13.00 14.65 16.66
CA PRO A 38 -13.96 15.45 17.40
C PRO A 38 -13.19 16.36 18.39
N SER A 39 -13.30 17.67 18.18
CA SER A 39 -12.73 18.67 19.07
C SER A 39 -13.51 18.73 20.39
N LYS A 40 -12.77 19.03 21.45
CA LYS A 40 -13.26 19.17 22.83
C LYS A 40 -14.33 20.26 22.92
N SER A 41 -15.44 19.97 23.57
CA SER A 41 -16.32 20.98 24.18
C SER A 41 -16.32 20.84 25.69
N THR A 42 -16.33 21.99 26.35
CA THR A 42 -16.07 22.19 27.78
C THR A 42 -17.38 22.43 28.52
N LYS A 43 -17.48 21.84 29.74
CA LYS A 43 -18.41 22.11 30.85
C LYS A 43 -19.90 21.78 30.64
N MET A 44 -20.41 20.93 31.54
CA MET A 44 -21.55 21.28 32.39
C MET A 44 -21.46 20.53 33.73
N PHE A 45 -21.65 21.27 34.81
CA PHE A 45 -21.76 20.78 36.17
C PHE A 45 -23.04 19.97 36.34
N ARG A 46 -22.97 18.83 37.06
CA ARG A 46 -24.13 18.37 37.83
C ARG A 46 -23.68 17.71 39.13
N ARG A 47 -24.07 18.38 40.21
CA ARG A 47 -23.90 18.05 41.62
C ARG A 47 -24.95 16.99 41.97
N VAL A 48 -24.57 15.84 42.51
CA VAL A 48 -25.48 14.99 43.27
C VAL A 48 -24.74 14.50 44.51
N ARG A 49 -25.25 14.87 45.68
CA ARG A 49 -24.91 14.32 46.99
C ARG A 49 -25.59 12.96 47.13
N SER A 50 -24.89 11.96 47.64
CA SER A 50 -25.53 10.87 48.38
C SER A 50 -24.53 10.22 49.34
N VAL A 51 -25.10 9.69 50.42
CA VAL A 51 -24.54 9.54 51.77
C VAL A 51 -23.84 8.19 51.94
N PHE A 52 -22.80 8.20 52.76
CA PHE A 52 -22.10 7.06 53.36
C PHE A 52 -23.00 5.86 53.68
N ARG A 53 -22.53 4.64 53.32
CA ARG A 53 -22.53 3.46 54.22
C ARG A 53 -21.35 2.55 53.89
N SER A 54 -20.73 2.06 54.94
CA SER A 54 -19.43 1.38 55.03
C SER A 54 -19.51 -0.16 55.00
N PHE A 55 -18.57 -0.79 54.28
CA PHE A 55 -17.94 -2.14 54.37
C PHE A 55 -18.84 -3.42 54.33
N PRO A 56 -18.35 -4.61 53.89
CA PRO A 56 -16.96 -5.08 53.82
C PRO A 56 -16.53 -5.86 52.53
N ILE A 57 -15.25 -6.26 52.55
CA ILE A 57 -14.47 -7.06 51.58
C ILE A 57 -15.07 -8.45 51.36
N ILE A 58 -15.35 -8.83 50.11
CA ILE A 58 -15.46 -10.22 49.64
C ILE A 58 -14.85 -10.30 48.22
N THR A 59 -13.92 -11.24 48.05
CA THR A 59 -13.17 -11.63 46.85
C THR A 59 -14.02 -12.41 45.81
N PRO A 60 -13.53 -12.66 44.57
CA PRO A 60 -14.33 -12.60 43.35
C PRO A 60 -15.05 -13.90 43.00
N ALA A 61 -16.25 -13.79 42.40
CA ALA A 61 -16.95 -14.90 41.77
C ALA A 61 -17.13 -14.64 40.26
N ALA A 62 -16.42 -15.43 39.46
CA ALA A 62 -16.63 -15.77 38.06
C ALA A 62 -17.57 -14.86 37.23
N CYS A 63 -16.99 -13.95 36.45
CA CYS A 63 -17.65 -13.36 35.29
C CYS A 63 -17.94 -14.47 34.25
N LYS A 64 -19.16 -14.99 34.25
CA LYS A 64 -19.71 -15.74 33.11
C LYS A 64 -20.09 -14.73 32.04
N PHE A 65 -19.26 -14.61 31.00
CA PHE A 65 -19.60 -13.86 29.80
C PHE A 65 -20.78 -14.54 29.09
N PRO A 66 -21.83 -13.82 28.67
CA PRO A 66 -22.85 -14.39 27.80
C PRO A 66 -22.24 -14.63 26.42
N VAL A 67 -22.12 -15.91 26.05
CA VAL A 67 -21.81 -16.33 24.68
C VAL A 67 -23.05 -16.01 23.84
N SER A 68 -22.98 -14.97 23.02
CA SER A 68 -23.91 -14.78 21.92
C SER A 68 -23.55 -15.79 20.82
N LEU A 69 -24.28 -16.90 20.79
CA LEU A 69 -24.30 -17.82 19.65
C LEU A 69 -24.97 -17.07 18.48
N HIS A 70 -24.19 -16.70 17.47
CA HIS A 70 -24.70 -16.32 16.15
C HIS A 70 -23.85 -17.03 15.10
N ASN A 71 -24.51 -17.97 14.43
CA ASN A 71 -23.94 -18.83 13.41
C ASN A 71 -24.43 -18.31 12.06
N HIS A 72 -23.57 -17.68 11.24
CA HIS A 72 -23.57 -17.80 9.75
C HIS A 72 -22.51 -16.90 9.06
N HIS A 73 -21.59 -17.58 8.36
CA HIS A 73 -20.96 -17.26 7.07
C HIS A 73 -20.21 -15.93 6.84
N HIS A 74 -18.91 -15.91 7.12
CA HIS A 74 -17.80 -16.11 6.17
C HIS A 74 -16.52 -15.88 6.98
N ASP A 75 -15.56 -16.82 6.96
CA ASP A 75 -14.25 -16.69 7.61
C ASP A 75 -13.46 -15.53 7.01
N ASN A 76 -13.79 -14.32 7.46
CA ASN A 76 -12.95 -13.17 7.29
C ASN A 76 -12.21 -13.06 8.62
N HIS A 77 -10.97 -13.54 8.64
CA HIS A 77 -10.03 -13.38 9.75
C HIS A 77 -9.66 -11.89 9.93
N HIS A 78 -10.66 -11.03 10.10
CA HIS A 78 -10.49 -9.66 10.51
C HIS A 78 -10.29 -9.64 12.03
N ILE A 79 -9.09 -9.24 12.43
CA ILE A 79 -8.76 -8.90 13.79
C ILE A 79 -9.74 -7.81 14.25
N PRO A 80 -10.51 -8.03 15.34
CA PRO A 80 -11.44 -7.03 15.84
C PRO A 80 -10.73 -5.69 16.11
N GLY A 81 -11.15 -4.63 15.39
CA GLY A 81 -10.55 -3.29 15.47
C GLY A 81 -9.46 -3.00 14.43
N GLY A 82 -9.13 -3.95 13.56
CA GLY A 82 -8.26 -3.74 12.41
C GLY A 82 -8.89 -2.85 11.33
N THR A 83 -8.07 -2.04 10.66
CA THR A 83 -8.48 -1.28 9.47
C THR A 83 -7.81 -1.89 8.24
N ARG A 84 -8.60 -2.25 7.22
CA ARG A 84 -8.05 -2.74 5.95
C ARG A 84 -7.35 -1.60 5.19
N MET A 85 -6.13 -1.87 4.74
CA MET A 85 -5.27 -0.98 3.98
C MET A 85 -4.76 -1.71 2.72
N THR A 86 -4.17 -0.98 1.79
CA THR A 86 -3.45 -1.55 0.63
C THR A 86 -1.96 -1.31 0.83
N GLY A 87 -1.16 -2.37 0.79
CA GLY A 87 0.29 -2.27 0.84
C GLY A 87 0.88 -2.69 -0.50
N THR A 88 1.86 -1.93 -0.99
CA THR A 88 2.62 -2.24 -2.19
C THR A 88 4.11 -2.25 -1.87
N LEU A 89 4.75 -3.40 -2.07
CA LEU A 89 6.20 -3.53 -2.07
C LEU A 89 6.68 -3.47 -3.52
N PHE A 90 7.61 -2.58 -3.84
CA PHE A 90 8.08 -2.40 -5.21
C PHE A 90 9.53 -1.94 -5.28
N GLY A 91 10.21 -2.30 -6.35
CA GLY A 91 11.60 -1.93 -6.58
C GLY A 91 12.26 -2.79 -7.64
N TYR A 92 13.41 -2.33 -8.12
CA TYR A 92 14.24 -3.10 -9.03
C TYR A 92 14.96 -4.20 -8.25
N ARG A 93 15.14 -5.37 -8.89
CA ARG A 93 15.64 -6.58 -8.22
C ARG A 93 16.94 -6.37 -7.44
N LYS A 94 17.87 -5.57 -7.96
CA LYS A 94 19.20 -5.29 -7.36
C LYS A 94 19.22 -4.06 -6.44
N THR A 95 18.14 -3.31 -6.39
CA THR A 95 18.02 -2.06 -5.63
C THR A 95 17.25 -2.27 -4.33
N ARG A 96 17.27 -1.25 -3.47
CA ARG A 96 16.48 -1.21 -2.23
C ARG A 96 14.99 -1.26 -2.52
N ILE A 97 14.24 -1.94 -1.66
CA ILE A 97 12.80 -2.07 -1.82
C ILE A 97 12.06 -0.89 -1.19
N ASN A 98 10.98 -0.46 -1.84
CA ASN A 98 10.07 0.55 -1.33
C ASN A 98 8.78 -0.10 -0.83
N LEU A 99 8.28 0.39 0.30
CA LEU A 99 6.98 0.03 0.86
C LEU A 99 6.06 1.24 0.83
N ALA A 100 4.97 1.16 0.06
CA ALA A 100 3.88 2.12 0.05
C ALA A 100 2.66 1.55 0.79
N ILE A 101 2.07 2.33 1.69
CA ILE A 101 0.79 2.03 2.32
C ILE A 101 -0.25 3.06 1.86
N GLN A 102 -1.38 2.61 1.35
CA GLN A 102 -2.52 3.42 0.92
C GLN A 102 -3.78 3.02 1.69
N GLU A 103 -4.71 3.95 1.91
CA GLU A 103 -6.03 3.61 2.46
C GLU A 103 -6.80 2.66 1.52
N ASN A 104 -6.68 2.88 0.22
CA ASN A 104 -7.16 2.00 -0.84
C ASN A 104 -6.27 2.17 -2.09
N PRO A 105 -6.35 1.28 -3.09
CA PRO A 105 -5.48 1.28 -4.27
C PRO A 105 -5.47 2.59 -5.09
N ARG A 106 -6.47 3.44 -4.90
CA ARG A 106 -6.76 4.64 -5.70
C ARG A 106 -6.32 5.94 -5.03
N CYS A 107 -5.92 5.88 -3.76
CA CYS A 107 -5.48 7.05 -2.99
C CYS A 107 -3.97 7.26 -3.10
N LEU A 108 -3.50 8.46 -2.77
CA LEU A 108 -2.08 8.69 -2.51
C LEU A 108 -1.59 7.85 -1.32
N PRO A 109 -0.31 7.41 -1.32
CA PRO A 109 0.26 6.68 -0.19
C PRO A 109 0.28 7.57 1.07
N VAL A 110 -0.19 7.03 2.18
CA VAL A 110 -0.12 7.69 3.50
C VAL A 110 1.22 7.47 4.18
N LEU A 111 1.97 6.46 3.72
CA LEU A 111 3.32 6.13 4.16
C LEU A 111 4.09 5.57 2.97
N LEU A 112 5.30 6.10 2.74
CA LEU A 112 6.26 5.56 1.79
C LEU A 112 7.62 5.43 2.49
N LEU A 113 8.14 4.20 2.52
CA LEU A 113 9.43 3.88 3.13
C LEU A 113 10.37 3.29 2.09
N GLU A 114 11.61 3.75 2.08
CA GLU A 114 12.71 3.08 1.40
C GLU A 114 13.47 2.21 2.42
N LEU A 115 13.52 0.91 2.17
CA LEU A 115 14.10 -0.07 3.09
C LEU A 115 15.52 -0.45 2.66
N SER A 116 16.45 -0.60 3.60
CA SER A 116 17.85 -0.98 3.32
C SER A 116 18.00 -2.36 2.67
N MET A 117 16.94 -3.17 2.62
CA MET A 117 16.95 -4.51 2.06
C MET A 117 16.82 -4.45 0.53
N PRO A 118 17.66 -5.16 -0.23
CA PRO A 118 17.47 -5.33 -1.66
C PRO A 118 16.15 -6.05 -1.97
N THR A 119 15.44 -5.63 -3.02
CA THR A 119 14.16 -6.19 -3.43
C THR A 119 14.24 -7.69 -3.66
N GLY A 120 15.25 -8.16 -4.40
CA GLY A 120 15.44 -9.59 -4.66
C GLY A 120 15.67 -10.42 -3.39
N LYS A 121 16.27 -9.82 -2.35
CA LYS A 121 16.46 -10.49 -1.06
C LYS A 121 15.14 -10.63 -0.30
N LEU A 122 14.30 -9.59 -0.26
CA LEU A 122 13.00 -9.69 0.40
C LEU A 122 12.12 -10.73 -0.28
N LEU A 123 12.06 -10.72 -1.62
CA LEU A 123 11.26 -11.69 -2.38
C LEU A 123 11.76 -13.13 -2.15
N GLN A 124 13.07 -13.32 -2.00
CA GLN A 124 13.63 -14.61 -1.63
C GLN A 124 13.18 -15.04 -0.22
N GLU A 125 13.27 -14.16 0.79
CA GLU A 125 12.81 -14.46 2.15
C GLU A 125 11.31 -14.81 2.17
N MET A 126 10.49 -14.12 1.38
CA MET A 126 9.07 -14.44 1.24
C MET A 126 8.83 -15.81 0.59
N GLY A 127 9.67 -16.22 -0.37
CA GLY A 127 9.62 -17.56 -0.95
C GLY A 127 10.02 -18.69 0.02
N LEU A 128 10.71 -18.36 1.12
CA LEU A 128 11.10 -19.33 2.16
C LEU A 128 10.02 -19.51 3.24
N GLY A 129 9.03 -18.62 3.31
CA GLY A 129 7.91 -18.70 4.24
C GLY A 129 7.56 -17.36 4.89
N LEU A 130 7.23 -17.41 6.19
CA LEU A 130 6.75 -16.24 6.93
C LEU A 130 7.85 -15.20 7.12
N VAL A 131 7.59 -13.96 6.70
CA VAL A 131 8.49 -12.81 6.86
C VAL A 131 7.94 -11.85 7.91
N ARG A 132 8.77 -11.51 8.90
CA ARG A 132 8.46 -10.54 9.96
C ARG A 132 9.43 -9.38 9.88
N ILE A 133 8.95 -8.22 9.48
CA ILE A 133 9.72 -6.98 9.47
C ILE A 133 9.38 -6.18 10.71
N ALA A 134 10.38 -5.82 11.52
CA ALA A 134 10.20 -4.87 12.61
C ALA A 134 10.95 -3.56 12.30
N MET A 135 10.25 -2.46 12.51
CA MET A 135 10.70 -1.09 12.32
C MET A 135 10.72 -0.43 13.68
N GLU A 136 11.92 -0.21 14.22
CA GLU A 136 12.13 0.33 15.56
C GLU A 136 12.66 1.77 15.50
N CYS A 137 12.10 2.66 16.32
CA CYS A 137 12.63 4.00 16.52
C CYS A 137 12.70 4.33 18.01
N GLU A 138 13.67 5.16 18.42
CA GLU A 138 13.76 5.61 19.80
C GLU A 138 12.66 6.61 20.14
N LYS A 139 12.19 6.55 21.39
CA LYS A 139 11.25 7.52 21.93
C LYS A 139 11.88 8.88 22.14
N ARG A 140 11.59 9.79 21.22
CA ARG A 140 11.94 11.22 21.36
C ARG A 140 10.82 11.96 22.08
N SER A 141 11.15 13.06 22.76
CA SER A 141 10.22 13.92 23.52
C SER A 141 9.20 14.70 22.65
N GLY A 142 9.01 14.30 21.39
CA GLY A 142 8.13 14.93 20.41
C GLY A 142 6.69 14.42 20.44
N LYS A 143 5.81 15.14 19.74
CA LYS A 143 4.41 14.75 19.49
C LYS A 143 4.23 14.05 18.12
N THR A 144 5.32 13.59 17.52
CA THR A 144 5.32 12.93 16.20
C THR A 144 4.48 11.67 16.27
N LYS A 145 3.57 11.48 15.30
CA LYS A 145 2.83 10.22 15.19
C LYS A 145 3.80 9.12 14.77
N LEU A 146 3.49 7.88 15.14
CA LEU A 146 4.37 6.75 14.84
C LEU A 146 4.68 6.66 13.33
N VAL A 147 3.67 6.71 12.47
CA VAL A 147 3.84 6.70 10.99
C VAL A 147 4.55 7.92 10.40
N ASP A 148 4.79 8.96 11.21
CA ASP A 148 5.49 10.18 10.81
C ASP A 148 6.97 10.19 11.21
N GLU A 149 7.45 9.13 11.85
CA GLU A 149 8.87 9.02 12.18
C GLU A 149 9.72 8.91 10.91
N PRO A 150 10.80 9.71 10.81
CA PRO A 150 11.58 9.84 9.58
C PRO A 150 12.50 8.66 9.31
N ILE A 151 12.97 7.99 10.37
CA ILE A 151 13.96 6.92 10.28
C ILE A 151 13.64 5.81 11.27
N TRP A 152 13.87 4.59 10.80
CA TRP A 152 13.59 3.36 11.52
C TRP A 152 14.79 2.44 11.43
N THR A 153 15.15 1.77 12.51
CA THR A 153 16.01 0.60 12.45
C THR A 153 15.18 -0.58 11.98
N MET A 154 15.62 -1.24 10.92
CA MET A 154 14.89 -2.35 10.31
C MET A 154 15.49 -3.69 10.72
N TYR A 155 14.62 -4.58 11.17
CA TYR A 155 14.90 -5.98 11.44
C TYR A 155 14.04 -6.86 10.54
N CYS A 156 14.60 -7.94 10.03
CA CYS A 156 13.85 -8.99 9.33
C CYS A 156 14.09 -10.32 10.04
N ASN A 157 13.02 -10.99 10.46
CA ASN A 157 13.07 -12.26 11.16
C ASN A 157 14.05 -12.24 12.36
N GLY A 158 14.04 -11.13 13.11
CA GLY A 158 14.90 -10.90 14.28
C GLY A 158 16.34 -10.47 13.98
N ARG A 159 16.75 -10.39 12.70
CA ARG A 159 18.09 -9.94 12.30
C ARG A 159 18.07 -8.47 11.90
N LYS A 160 19.02 -7.68 12.42
CA LYS A 160 19.19 -6.28 12.01
C LYS A 160 19.64 -6.22 10.56
N MET A 161 18.87 -5.52 9.72
CA MET A 161 19.07 -5.45 8.28
C MET A 161 19.50 -4.06 7.79
N GLY A 162 19.43 -3.04 8.65
CA GLY A 162 19.79 -1.67 8.32
C GLY A 162 18.71 -0.72 8.80
N TYR A 163 18.30 0.20 7.93
CA TYR A 163 17.32 1.23 8.23
C TYR A 163 16.18 1.25 7.21
N GLY A 164 15.03 1.79 7.60
CA GLY A 164 14.01 2.28 6.68
C GLY A 164 13.86 3.78 6.85
N VAL A 165 13.75 4.49 5.72
CA VAL A 165 13.66 5.95 5.70
C VAL A 165 12.31 6.34 5.13
N LYS A 166 11.56 7.17 5.87
CA LYS A 166 10.35 7.79 5.34
C LYS A 166 10.73 8.90 4.38
N ARG A 167 10.08 8.90 3.23
CA ARG A 167 10.27 9.91 2.19
C ARG A 167 8.94 10.31 1.56
N GLU A 168 8.91 11.47 0.94
CA GLU A 168 7.78 11.88 0.12
C GLU A 168 7.78 11.08 -1.21
N PRO A 169 6.59 10.81 -1.80
CA PRO A 169 6.50 10.17 -3.10
C PRO A 169 7.11 11.04 -4.21
N THR A 170 7.93 10.43 -5.07
CA THR A 170 8.42 11.03 -6.31
C THR A 170 7.44 10.80 -7.44
N ASP A 171 7.66 11.46 -8.59
CA ASP A 171 6.85 11.25 -9.79
C ASP A 171 6.87 9.78 -10.26
N ASP A 172 8.01 9.09 -10.11
CA ASP A 172 8.15 7.67 -10.42
C ASP A 172 7.28 6.80 -9.49
N ASP A 173 7.26 7.10 -8.18
CA ASP A 173 6.41 6.37 -7.25
C ASP A 173 4.92 6.56 -7.57
N LEU A 174 4.54 7.81 -7.88
CA LEU A 174 3.17 8.13 -8.27
C LEU A 174 2.80 7.43 -9.58
N TYR A 175 3.72 7.33 -10.54
CA TYR A 175 3.54 6.56 -11.77
C TYR A 175 3.33 5.07 -11.48
N VAL A 176 4.11 4.46 -10.58
CA VAL A 176 3.90 3.07 -10.13
C VAL A 176 2.52 2.90 -9.49
N MET A 177 2.15 3.79 -8.56
CA MET A 177 0.83 3.76 -7.93
C MET A 177 -0.29 3.90 -8.97
N GLN A 178 -0.04 4.68 -10.03
CA GLN A 178 -0.96 4.91 -11.11
C GLN A 178 -1.14 3.67 -12.01
N LEU A 179 -0.05 3.01 -12.40
CA LEU A 179 -0.11 1.74 -13.13
C LEU A 179 -0.90 0.68 -12.34
N LEU A 180 -0.75 0.68 -11.02
CA LEU A 180 -1.39 -0.28 -10.14
C LEU A 180 -2.80 0.11 -9.70
N HIS A 181 -3.35 1.24 -10.16
CA HIS A 181 -4.62 1.78 -9.65
C HIS A 181 -5.80 0.79 -9.71
N ALA A 182 -5.89 -0.01 -10.77
CA ALA A 182 -6.94 -1.02 -10.95
C ALA A 182 -6.63 -2.37 -10.25
N ILE A 183 -5.39 -2.54 -9.75
CA ILE A 183 -4.92 -3.78 -9.13
C ILE A 183 -5.14 -3.69 -7.62
N SER A 184 -6.03 -4.55 -7.12
CA SER A 184 -6.31 -4.63 -5.68
C SER A 184 -5.28 -5.48 -4.94
N MET A 185 -4.91 -6.62 -5.54
CA MET A 185 -3.87 -7.53 -5.05
C MET A 185 -3.18 -8.18 -6.26
N GLY A 186 -1.94 -8.62 -6.09
CA GLY A 186 -1.18 -9.34 -7.12
C GLY A 186 0.31 -9.00 -7.06
N ALA A 187 1.11 -9.80 -7.75
CA ALA A 187 2.55 -9.55 -7.93
C ALA A 187 2.90 -9.63 -9.41
N GLY A 188 3.92 -8.89 -9.82
CA GLY A 188 4.36 -8.89 -11.21
C GLY A 188 5.51 -7.93 -11.48
N VAL A 189 5.76 -7.71 -12.76
CA VAL A 189 6.73 -6.72 -13.26
C VAL A 189 5.99 -5.59 -13.95
N LEU A 190 6.47 -4.36 -13.77
CA LEU A 190 5.93 -3.18 -14.42
C LEU A 190 6.84 -2.75 -15.58
N PRO A 191 6.26 -2.25 -16.69
CA PRO A 191 7.03 -1.74 -17.80
C PRO A 191 7.82 -0.51 -17.35
N THR A 192 9.13 -0.56 -17.54
CA THR A 192 10.03 0.55 -17.29
C THR A 192 10.08 1.47 -18.51
N ALA A 193 10.09 2.79 -18.28
CA ALA A 193 9.96 3.81 -19.33
C ALA A 193 11.08 3.77 -20.39
N GLY A 194 12.10 2.91 -20.24
CA GLY A 194 13.22 2.75 -21.15
C GLY A 194 13.17 1.55 -22.11
N ASP A 195 12.17 0.66 -22.01
CA ASP A 195 12.17 -0.59 -22.81
C ASP A 195 11.48 -0.47 -24.18
N ASN A 196 11.05 0.74 -24.55
CA ASN A 196 10.47 1.01 -25.86
C ASN A 196 11.56 1.16 -26.93
N ASN A 197 12.28 0.07 -27.22
CA ASN A 197 12.92 -0.11 -28.53
C ASN A 197 11.84 -0.45 -29.55
N THR A 198 10.98 0.51 -29.84
CA THR A 198 10.11 0.49 -31.02
C THR A 198 10.28 1.82 -31.73
N SER A 199 11.16 1.81 -32.73
CA SER A 199 10.63 1.82 -34.08
C SER A 199 10.43 3.15 -34.76
N ASP A 200 9.87 4.17 -34.13
CA ASP A 200 9.21 5.20 -34.95
C ASP A 200 8.89 6.49 -34.19
N ASN A 201 9.83 7.43 -34.29
CA ASN A 201 9.60 8.86 -34.47
C ASN A 201 8.65 9.59 -33.49
N ALA A 202 9.16 10.10 -32.36
CA ALA A 202 8.70 11.37 -31.78
C ALA A 202 9.62 11.86 -30.62
N THR A 203 10.24 13.01 -30.86
CA THR A 203 10.55 14.11 -29.92
C THR A 203 11.14 13.76 -28.54
N ALA A 204 12.44 14.01 -28.43
CA ALA A 204 13.20 14.06 -27.20
C ALA A 204 12.54 14.94 -26.13
N VAL A 205 12.03 14.32 -25.07
CA VAL A 205 12.01 14.89 -23.73
C VAL A 205 12.82 13.94 -22.86
N THR A 206 14.03 14.39 -22.53
CA THR A 206 14.91 13.97 -21.42
C THR A 206 14.55 12.64 -20.76
N ALA A 207 14.83 11.54 -21.47
CA ALA A 207 14.88 10.21 -20.86
C ALA A 207 16.25 10.06 -20.18
N THR A 208 16.25 10.16 -18.86
CA THR A 208 17.33 9.66 -18.01
C THR A 208 17.66 8.24 -18.46
N ALA A 209 18.96 7.94 -18.61
CA ALA A 209 19.51 6.69 -19.17
C ALA A 209 18.71 5.43 -18.79
N PRO A 210 18.64 4.40 -19.66
CA PRO A 210 18.04 3.12 -19.32
C PRO A 210 18.68 2.64 -18.02
N SER A 211 17.87 2.56 -16.97
CA SER A 211 18.32 2.06 -15.68
C SER A 211 18.83 0.65 -15.90
N THR A 212 20.14 0.45 -15.78
CA THR A 212 20.81 -0.86 -15.87
C THR A 212 20.41 -1.82 -14.74
N ASP A 213 19.45 -1.41 -13.91
CA ASP A 213 18.98 -2.06 -12.69
C ASP A 213 17.92 -3.15 -12.92
N GLY A 214 17.44 -3.32 -14.17
CA GLY A 214 16.57 -4.44 -14.58
C GLY A 214 15.07 -4.12 -14.52
N GLU A 215 14.24 -5.16 -14.40
CA GLU A 215 12.78 -5.04 -14.33
C GLU A 215 12.30 -4.51 -12.97
N LEU A 216 11.32 -3.60 -12.98
CA LEU A 216 10.67 -3.13 -11.77
C LEU A 216 9.63 -4.15 -11.30
N THR A 217 9.91 -4.84 -10.20
CA THR A 217 8.97 -5.80 -9.60
C THR A 217 8.06 -5.13 -8.59
N TYR A 218 6.83 -5.64 -8.45
CA TYR A 218 5.92 -5.25 -7.39
C TYR A 218 5.18 -6.44 -6.79
N MET A 219 4.73 -6.27 -5.55
CA MET A 219 3.76 -7.10 -4.88
C MET A 219 2.79 -6.20 -4.13
N ARG A 220 1.50 -6.34 -4.41
CA ARG A 220 0.41 -5.61 -3.78
C ARG A 220 -0.51 -6.58 -3.06
N ALA A 221 -0.85 -6.24 -1.84
CA ALA A 221 -1.76 -7.04 -1.02
C ALA A 221 -2.63 -6.14 -0.13
N HIS A 222 -3.70 -6.71 0.41
CA HIS A 222 -4.42 -6.09 1.50
C HIS A 222 -3.69 -6.34 2.81
N PHE A 223 -3.66 -5.33 3.66
CA PHE A 223 -3.12 -5.43 5.01
C PHE A 223 -4.21 -5.11 6.01
N GLU A 224 -4.26 -5.86 7.08
CA GLU A 224 -4.98 -5.48 8.28
C GLU A 224 -4.06 -4.68 9.19
N ARG A 225 -4.40 -3.40 9.35
CA ARG A 225 -3.70 -2.46 10.23
C ARG A 225 -4.29 -2.50 11.63
N VAL A 226 -3.49 -2.89 12.61
CA VAL A 226 -3.83 -2.93 14.04
C VAL A 226 -3.00 -1.90 14.78
N ILE A 227 -3.67 -0.97 15.46
CA ILE A 227 -3.00 0.04 16.30
C ILE A 227 -3.01 -0.49 17.73
N GLY A 228 -1.85 -0.89 18.24
CA GLY A 228 -1.71 -1.35 19.62
C GLY A 228 -1.70 -0.19 20.61
N SER A 229 -0.96 0.86 20.28
CA SER A 229 -0.85 2.07 21.10
C SER A 229 -0.40 3.27 20.27
N LYS A 230 -0.15 4.42 20.92
CA LYS A 230 0.51 5.57 20.25
C LYS A 230 1.95 5.29 19.79
N ASP A 231 2.55 4.23 20.35
CA ASP A 231 3.95 3.84 20.19
C ASP A 231 4.05 2.50 19.44
N SER A 232 2.93 1.87 19.04
CA SER A 232 2.95 0.58 18.32
C SER A 232 1.81 0.42 17.31
N GLU A 233 2.17 -0.05 16.12
CA GLU A 233 1.26 -0.32 15.01
C GLU A 233 1.74 -1.54 14.22
N THR A 234 0.82 -2.34 13.70
CA THR A 234 1.17 -3.55 12.97
C THR A 234 0.31 -3.70 11.72
N TYR A 235 0.93 -4.16 10.65
CA TYR A 235 0.31 -4.47 9.37
C TYR A 235 0.46 -5.96 9.09
N TYR A 236 -0.65 -6.68 9.10
CA TYR A 236 -0.70 -8.10 8.77
C TYR A 236 -1.17 -8.26 7.33
N MET A 237 -0.36 -8.88 6.47
CA MET A 237 -0.78 -9.17 5.11
C MET A 237 -1.92 -10.19 5.12
N MET A 238 -2.99 -9.88 4.39
CA MET A 238 -4.17 -10.73 4.28
C MET A 238 -3.98 -11.70 3.12
N ASN A 239 -4.17 -12.99 3.37
CA ASN A 239 -4.10 -14.01 2.32
C ASN A 239 -5.49 -14.13 1.67
N PRO A 240 -5.60 -14.05 0.33
CA PRO A 240 -6.87 -14.28 -0.36
C PRO A 240 -7.37 -15.72 -0.18
N ASP A 241 -6.46 -16.66 0.02
CA ASP A 241 -6.73 -18.10 0.02
C ASP A 241 -7.10 -18.65 1.41
N GLY A 242 -7.18 -17.79 2.44
CA GLY A 242 -7.59 -18.18 3.79
C GLY A 242 -6.61 -19.10 4.53
N SER A 243 -5.37 -19.23 4.07
CA SER A 243 -4.32 -20.01 4.76
C SER A 243 -4.00 -19.42 6.15
N SER A 244 -3.58 -20.27 7.09
CA SER A 244 -3.42 -19.89 8.51
C SER A 244 -2.20 -19.00 8.74
N GLY A 245 -2.39 -17.68 8.62
CA GLY A 245 -1.45 -16.67 9.10
C GLY A 245 -0.82 -15.81 8.01
N PRO A 246 -0.47 -14.56 8.33
CA PRO A 246 0.03 -13.58 7.36
C PRO A 246 1.42 -13.98 6.84
N GLU A 247 1.61 -14.13 5.52
CA GLU A 247 2.93 -14.43 4.95
C GLU A 247 3.95 -13.30 5.22
N LEU A 248 3.46 -12.07 5.36
CA LEU A 248 4.24 -10.90 5.72
C LEU A 248 3.57 -10.13 6.86
N SER A 249 4.32 -9.84 7.92
CA SER A 249 3.91 -8.95 9.00
C SER A 249 4.91 -7.82 9.17
N ILE A 250 4.43 -6.58 9.31
CA ILE A 250 5.27 -5.40 9.49
C ILE A 250 4.88 -4.71 10.80
N PHE A 251 5.82 -4.63 11.73
CA PHE A 251 5.64 -4.04 13.05
C PHE A 251 6.36 -2.70 13.10
N PHE A 252 5.66 -1.65 13.53
CA PHE A 252 6.25 -0.36 13.86
C PHE A 252 6.21 -0.21 15.38
N VAL A 253 7.36 0.01 16.01
CA VAL A 253 7.48 0.10 17.45
C VAL A 253 8.40 1.26 17.82
N ARG A 254 7.93 2.09 18.74
CA ARG A 254 8.76 3.10 19.40
C ARG A 254 9.21 2.56 20.75
N VAL A 255 10.53 2.38 20.90
CA VAL A 255 11.20 1.84 22.09
C VAL A 255 11.77 2.93 22.99
#